data_AF-A0A8T6WAS9-F1
#
_entry.id   AF-A0A8T6WAS9-F1
#
_cell.length_a   1.000
_cell.length_b   1.000
_cell.length_c   1.000
_cell.angle_alpha   90.00
_cell.angle_beta   90.00
_cell.angle_gamma   90.00
#
_symmetry.space_group_name_H-M   'P 1'
#
loop_
_entity.id
_entity.type
_entity.pdbx_description
1 polymer ?
#
loop_
_entity_poly.entity_id
_entity_poly.type
_entity_poly.pdbx_seq_one_letter_code
_entity_poly.pdbx_strand_id
1 'polypeptide(L)'
;SIKIVESDSESKFADEAFQIFGYRRLEEKFRNLGFDVSLVNLSRSPTVSAKLDGLYFKNPELPNVITGVKYFVSVAVAKTHYLTFVTGTMKNLFGLLPRKDQSFYHTNINEVIVDLNRLV
;
A
#
# COMPACT_ATOMS: atom_id res chain seq x y z
N SER A 1 -12.26 -0.69 13.65
CA SER A 1 -10.82 -0.75 13.39
C SER A 1 -10.40 0.11 12.21
N ILE A 2 -9.39 0.96 12.41
CA ILE A 2 -8.65 1.67 11.35
C ILE A 2 -7.26 1.03 11.25
N LYS A 3 -6.87 0.63 10.04
CA LYS A 3 -5.55 0.05 9.78
C LYS A 3 -4.75 1.01 8.93
N ILE A 4 -3.62 1.49 9.45
CA ILE A 4 -2.65 2.27 8.69
C ILE A 4 -1.64 1.28 8.14
N VAL A 5 -1.54 1.21 6.82
CA VAL A 5 -0.80 0.15 6.11
C VAL A 5 0.38 0.74 5.33
N GLU A 6 1.44 -0.04 5.20
CA GLU A 6 2.62 0.24 4.36
C GLU A 6 3.31 -1.08 4.02
N SER A 7 3.98 -1.16 2.88
CA SER A 7 4.83 -2.31 2.52
C SER A 7 6.31 -1.94 2.61
N ASP A 8 7.16 -2.94 2.81
CA ASP A 8 8.58 -2.79 2.55
C ASP A 8 8.79 -2.44 1.07
N SER A 9 9.64 -1.44 0.81
CA SER A 9 9.98 -0.94 -0.52
C SER A 9 11.50 -0.87 -0.70
N GLU A 10 11.94 -0.51 -1.90
CA GLU A 10 13.33 -0.64 -2.35
C GLU A 10 14.34 0.00 -1.38
N SER A 11 13.99 1.17 -0.83
CA SER A 11 14.85 1.94 0.07
C SER A 11 14.38 1.95 1.54
N LYS A 12 13.32 1.23 1.89
CA LYS A 12 12.62 1.46 3.18
C LYS A 12 11.91 0.21 3.70
N PHE A 13 12.06 -0.07 4.99
CA PHE A 13 11.23 -1.03 5.71
C PHE A 13 10.01 -0.33 6.34
N ALA A 14 8.83 -0.92 6.26
CA ALA A 14 7.58 -0.32 6.74
C ALA A 14 7.61 -0.10 8.27
N ASP A 15 8.19 -1.02 9.04
CA ASP A 15 8.29 -0.87 10.50
C ASP A 15 9.19 0.29 10.94
N GLU A 16 10.28 0.52 10.20
CA GLU A 16 11.17 1.66 10.41
C GLU A 16 10.49 2.96 9.97
N ALA A 17 9.76 2.91 8.85
CA ALA A 17 8.94 4.02 8.37
C ALA A 17 7.96 4.49 9.45
N PHE A 18 7.22 3.57 10.04
CA PHE A 18 6.25 3.89 11.07
C PHE A 18 6.89 4.58 12.28
N GLN A 19 8.12 4.21 12.62
CA GLN A 19 8.89 4.84 13.70
C GLN A 19 9.35 6.25 13.29
N ILE A 20 10.05 6.37 12.17
CA ILE A 20 10.68 7.62 11.70
C ILE A 20 9.63 8.72 11.45
N PHE A 21 8.49 8.36 10.85
CA PHE A 21 7.42 9.32 10.53
C PHE A 21 6.43 9.51 11.69
N GLY A 22 6.67 8.90 12.85
CA GLY A 22 5.88 9.12 14.06
C GLY A 22 4.52 8.43 14.08
N TYR A 23 4.26 7.46 13.20
CA TYR A 23 3.02 6.70 13.18
C TYR A 23 2.86 5.80 14.42
N ARG A 24 3.95 5.28 15.02
CA ARG A 24 3.84 4.52 16.29
C ARG A 24 3.28 5.40 17.42
N ARG A 25 3.81 6.62 17.54
CA ARG A 25 3.30 7.60 18.50
C ARG A 25 1.83 7.97 18.22
N LEU A 26 1.44 8.02 16.95
CA LEU A 26 0.07 8.29 16.54
C LEU A 26 -0.89 7.15 16.94
N GLU A 27 -0.50 5.90 16.66
CA GLU A 27 -1.22 4.70 17.05
C GLU A 27 -1.41 4.66 18.57
N GLU A 28 -0.35 4.82 19.36
CA GLU A 28 -0.40 4.86 20.82
C GLU A 28 -1.35 5.95 21.33
N LYS A 29 -1.24 7.17 20.80
CA LYS A 29 -2.11 8.29 21.16
C LYS A 29 -3.59 7.96 20.95
N PHE A 30 -3.96 7.43 19.79
CA PHE A 30 -5.36 7.13 19.49
C PHE A 30 -5.88 5.91 20.26
N ARG A 31 -5.04 4.90 20.49
CA ARG A 31 -5.39 3.75 21.34
C ARG A 31 -5.66 4.18 22.78
N ASN A 32 -4.85 5.10 23.33
CA ASN A 32 -5.07 5.66 24.67
C ASN A 32 -6.38 6.47 24.78
N LEU A 33 -6.88 7.01 23.67
CA LEU A 33 -8.18 7.68 23.59
C LEU A 33 -9.35 6.70 23.36
N GLY A 34 -9.09 5.39 23.34
CA GLY A 34 -10.10 4.34 23.17
C GLY A 34 -10.42 3.99 21.72
N PHE A 35 -9.66 4.49 20.73
CA PHE A 35 -9.86 4.13 19.33
C PHE A 35 -9.11 2.85 18.97
N ASP A 36 -9.74 2.02 18.14
CA ASP A 36 -9.16 0.82 17.53
C ASP A 36 -8.39 1.21 16.26
N VAL A 37 -7.11 1.54 16.44
CA VAL A 37 -6.15 1.90 15.39
C VAL A 37 -4.94 0.97 15.48
N SER A 38 -4.49 0.44 14.33
CA SER A 38 -3.30 -0.40 14.26
C SER A 38 -2.41 -0.08 13.07
N LEU A 39 -1.10 -0.22 13.22
CA LEU A 39 -0.13 -0.20 12.13
C LEU A 39 0.09 -1.61 11.58
N VAL A 40 0.11 -1.73 10.25
CA VAL A 40 0.23 -3.04 9.58
C VAL A 40 1.29 -2.98 8.49
N ASN A 41 2.32 -3.82 8.64
CA ASN A 41 3.28 -4.10 7.59
C ASN A 41 2.68 -5.14 6.62
N LEU A 42 2.39 -4.70 5.40
CA LEU A 42 1.81 -5.55 4.36
C LEU A 42 2.77 -6.63 3.86
N SER A 43 4.08 -6.36 3.88
CA SER A 43 5.11 -7.35 3.49
C SER A 43 5.21 -8.55 4.45
N ARG A 44 4.61 -8.46 5.64
CA ARG A 44 4.51 -9.56 6.62
C ARG A 44 3.10 -10.11 6.77
N SER A 45 2.14 -9.58 6.01
CA SER A 45 0.75 -9.99 6.09
C SER A 45 0.51 -11.25 5.26
N PRO A 46 -0.39 -12.16 5.70
CA PRO A 46 -0.79 -13.30 4.87
C PRO A 46 -1.47 -12.81 3.59
N THR A 47 -1.17 -13.48 2.47
CA THR A 47 -1.75 -13.16 1.17
C THR A 47 -2.94 -14.05 0.85
N VAL A 48 -3.79 -13.57 -0.05
CA VAL A 48 -4.85 -14.34 -0.70
C VAL A 48 -4.85 -14.01 -2.19
N SER A 49 -5.24 -14.99 -3.01
CA SER A 49 -5.48 -14.77 -4.42
C SER A 49 -6.66 -13.83 -4.61
N ALA A 50 -6.40 -12.66 -5.19
CA ALA A 50 -7.43 -11.69 -5.55
C ALA A 50 -7.94 -12.01 -6.95
N LYS A 51 -9.25 -12.17 -7.13
CA LYS A 51 -9.84 -12.44 -8.45
C LYS A 51 -9.74 -11.18 -9.32
N LEU A 52 -8.81 -11.20 -10.27
CA LEU A 52 -8.62 -10.12 -11.23
C LEU A 52 -8.09 -10.68 -12.55
N ASP A 53 -8.74 -10.30 -13.64
CA ASP A 53 -8.20 -10.41 -14.99
C ASP A 53 -7.78 -9.00 -15.46
N GLY A 54 -6.56 -8.64 -15.09
CA GLY A 54 -5.98 -7.30 -15.22
C GLY A 54 -5.22 -7.09 -16.52
N LEU A 55 -4.74 -5.86 -16.74
CA LEU A 55 -3.82 -5.53 -17.83
C LEU A 55 -2.45 -6.19 -17.61
N TYR A 56 -2.00 -6.22 -16.36
CA TYR A 56 -0.75 -6.84 -15.93
C TYR A 56 -1.00 -8.07 -15.06
N PHE A 57 -1.83 -7.95 -14.02
CA PHE A 57 -2.02 -9.03 -13.05
C PHE A 57 -3.09 -10.03 -13.49
N LYS A 58 -2.79 -11.32 -13.33
CA LYS A 58 -3.75 -12.44 -13.47
C LYS A 58 -3.87 -13.16 -12.14
N ASN A 59 -4.97 -12.90 -11.44
CA ASN A 59 -5.26 -13.40 -10.09
C ASN A 59 -4.11 -13.26 -9.08
N PRO A 60 -3.62 -12.03 -8.82
CA PRO A 60 -2.41 -11.82 -8.02
C PRO A 60 -2.62 -12.20 -6.55
N GLU A 61 -1.54 -12.66 -5.90
CA GLU A 61 -1.45 -12.81 -4.46
C GLU A 61 -1.24 -11.45 -3.80
N LEU A 62 -2.21 -11.01 -2.99
CA LEU A 62 -2.17 -9.71 -2.31
C LEU A 62 -2.44 -9.87 -0.82
N PRO A 63 -1.91 -8.96 0.02
CA PRO A 63 -2.19 -8.97 1.45
C PRO A 63 -3.69 -9.00 1.71
N ASN A 64 -4.16 -9.94 2.53
CA ASN A 64 -5.59 -10.07 2.84
C ASN A 64 -6.19 -8.81 3.51
N VAL A 65 -5.32 -7.95 4.05
CA VAL A 65 -5.67 -6.68 4.67
C VAL A 65 -6.18 -5.67 3.65
N ILE A 66 -5.73 -5.74 2.39
CA ILE A 66 -6.16 -4.81 1.33
C ILE A 66 -7.19 -5.43 0.36
N THR A 67 -7.48 -6.72 0.47
CA THR A 67 -8.52 -7.38 -0.34
C THR A 67 -9.86 -7.48 0.41
N GLY A 68 -10.97 -7.54 -0.35
CA GLY A 68 -12.34 -7.68 0.16
C GLY A 68 -13.08 -6.34 0.36
N VAL A 69 -14.31 -6.38 0.89
CA VAL A 69 -15.16 -5.19 1.07
C VAL A 69 -14.66 -4.35 2.25
N LYS A 70 -13.96 -3.25 1.96
CA LYS A 70 -13.45 -2.28 2.94
C LYS A 70 -13.54 -0.87 2.35
N TYR A 71 -13.54 0.13 3.22
CA TYR A 71 -13.31 1.50 2.79
C TYR A 71 -11.80 1.75 2.75
N PHE A 72 -11.29 2.22 1.62
CA PHE A 72 -9.89 2.58 1.47
C PHE A 72 -9.73 4.10 1.40
N VAL A 73 -8.79 4.63 2.19
CA VAL A 73 -8.46 6.07 2.20
C VAL A 73 -6.99 6.21 1.80
N SER A 74 -6.76 6.84 0.66
CA SER A 74 -5.42 7.18 0.16
C SER A 74 -5.16 8.67 0.33
N VAL A 75 -4.11 9.04 1.04
CA VAL A 75 -3.66 10.43 1.15
C VAL A 75 -2.28 10.53 0.50
N ALA A 76 -2.20 11.26 -0.62
CA ALA A 76 -0.98 11.38 -1.41
C ALA A 76 -0.54 12.84 -1.54
N VAL A 77 0.77 13.06 -1.58
CA VAL A 77 1.35 14.35 -1.94
C VAL A 77 1.51 14.41 -3.46
N ALA A 78 0.97 15.45 -4.09
CA ALA A 78 1.12 15.70 -5.52
C ALA A 78 2.53 16.23 -5.82
N LYS A 79 3.24 15.57 -6.73
CA LYS A 79 4.60 15.87 -7.18
C LYS A 79 4.74 15.45 -8.65
N THR A 80 5.78 15.90 -9.34
CA THR A 80 6.14 15.36 -10.66
C THR A 80 6.85 14.00 -10.51
N HIS A 81 6.77 13.15 -11.53
CA HIS A 81 7.43 11.83 -11.54
C HIS A 81 7.84 11.45 -12.97
N TYR A 82 9.05 10.94 -13.17
CA TYR A 82 9.60 10.72 -14.52
C TYR A 82 8.87 9.63 -15.34
N LEU A 83 8.36 8.56 -14.71
CA LEU A 83 7.64 7.48 -15.43
C LEU A 83 6.14 7.73 -15.64
N THR A 84 5.51 8.50 -14.75
CA THR A 84 4.04 8.64 -14.66
C THR A 84 3.59 10.09 -14.79
N PHE A 85 4.53 10.99 -15.10
CA PHE A 85 4.42 12.45 -15.13
C PHE A 85 4.11 13.10 -13.78
N VAL A 86 3.17 12.54 -13.01
CA VAL A 86 2.75 13.03 -11.69
C VAL A 86 2.57 11.88 -10.69
N THR A 87 2.78 12.17 -9.41
CA THR A 87 2.31 11.35 -8.30
C THR A 87 0.86 11.73 -7.95
N GLY A 88 0.19 10.85 -7.22
CA GLY A 88 -1.20 11.07 -6.79
C GLY A 88 -1.73 9.85 -6.07
N THR A 89 -3.01 9.88 -5.68
CA THR A 89 -3.66 8.81 -4.92
C THR A 89 -3.64 7.47 -5.66
N MET A 90 -3.82 7.47 -6.99
CA MET A 90 -3.74 6.25 -7.80
C MET A 90 -2.35 5.60 -7.74
N LYS A 91 -1.29 6.39 -7.91
CA LYS A 91 0.10 5.90 -7.82
C LYS A 91 0.47 5.52 -6.38
N ASN A 92 -0.13 6.15 -5.39
CA ASN A 92 0.13 5.84 -3.98
C ASN A 92 -0.21 4.39 -3.64
N LEU A 93 -1.17 3.78 -4.33
CA LEU A 93 -1.50 2.36 -4.18
C LEU A 93 -0.35 1.42 -4.56
N PHE A 94 0.63 1.89 -5.32
CA PHE A 94 1.84 1.12 -5.66
C PHE A 94 2.62 0.70 -4.40
N GLY A 95 2.54 1.49 -3.31
CA GLY A 95 3.12 1.13 -2.01
C GLY A 95 2.43 -0.04 -1.30
N LEU A 96 1.29 -0.51 -1.79
CA LEU A 96 0.60 -1.68 -1.23
C LEU A 96 1.17 -3.01 -1.72
N LEU A 97 2.02 -3.00 -2.75
CA LEU A 97 2.66 -4.20 -3.26
C LEU A 97 3.68 -4.71 -2.24
N PRO A 98 3.55 -5.95 -1.72
CA PRO A 98 4.43 -6.51 -0.70
C PRO A 98 5.75 -7.03 -1.33
N ARG A 99 6.42 -6.16 -2.08
CA ARG A 99 7.66 -6.47 -2.78
C ARG A 99 8.68 -5.37 -2.53
N LYS A 100 9.89 -5.77 -2.16
CA LYS A 100 10.99 -4.85 -1.89
C LYS A 100 11.61 -4.29 -3.18
N ASP A 101 11.87 -5.13 -4.18
CA ASP A 101 12.37 -4.73 -5.50
C ASP A 101 11.24 -4.17 -6.39
N GLN A 102 10.65 -3.04 -5.98
CA GLN A 102 9.51 -2.45 -6.69
C GLN A 102 9.83 -2.01 -8.12
N SER A 103 11.12 -1.79 -8.43
CA SER A 103 11.62 -1.49 -9.77
C SER A 103 11.30 -2.58 -10.80
N PHE A 104 11.02 -3.80 -10.35
CA PHE A 104 10.50 -4.89 -11.18
C PHE A 104 9.28 -4.48 -12.03
N TYR A 105 8.40 -3.64 -11.49
CA TYR A 105 7.16 -3.24 -12.16
C TYR A 105 7.31 -2.01 -13.06
N HIS A 106 8.50 -1.39 -13.14
CA HIS A 106 8.68 -0.11 -13.84
C HIS A 106 8.37 -0.20 -15.34
N THR A 107 8.66 -1.32 -16.00
CA THR A 107 8.37 -1.52 -17.43
C THR A 107 6.86 -1.48 -17.73
N ASN A 108 6.02 -1.85 -16.76
CA ASN A 108 4.56 -1.92 -16.90
C ASN A 108 3.84 -1.11 -15.80
N ILE A 109 4.46 -0.01 -15.38
CA ILE A 109 4.03 0.73 -14.18
C ILE A 109 2.60 1.25 -14.31
N ASN A 110 2.19 1.64 -15.52
CA ASN A 110 0.85 2.18 -15.76
C ASN A 110 -0.21 1.07 -15.63
N GLU A 111 0.03 -0.08 -16.25
CA GLU A 111 -0.86 -1.25 -16.18
C GLU A 111 -0.98 -1.76 -14.75
N VAL A 112 0.14 -1.81 -14.01
CA VAL A 112 0.18 -2.19 -12.59
C VAL A 112 -0.63 -1.23 -11.73
N ILE A 113 -0.47 0.09 -11.92
CA ILE A 113 -1.25 1.10 -11.19
C ILE A 113 -2.74 0.95 -11.48
N VAL A 114 -3.11 0.79 -12.75
CA VAL A 114 -4.52 0.60 -13.15
C VAL A 114 -5.11 -0.62 -12.46
N ASP A 115 -4.41 -1.76 -12.50
CA ASP A 115 -4.90 -2.99 -11.90
C ASP A 115 -5.05 -2.88 -10.37
N LEU A 116 -4.11 -2.22 -9.69
CA LEU A 116 -4.22 -1.97 -8.24
C LEU A 116 -5.44 -1.11 -7.89
N ASN A 117 -5.75 -0.09 -8.69
CA ASN A 117 -6.94 0.74 -8.48
C ASN A 117 -8.26 0.00 -8.77
N ARG A 118 -8.22 -1.14 -9.47
CA ARG A 118 -9.40 -2.00 -9.69
C ARG A 118 -9.62 -3.01 -8.56
N LEU A 119 -8.61 -3.24 -7.73
CA LEU A 119 -8.58 -4.24 -6.66
C LEU A 119 -8.95 -3.68 -5.30
N VAL A 120 -8.62 -2.42 -5.07
CA VAL A 120 -8.77 -1.67 -3.81
C VAL A 120 -9.97 -0.74 -3.91
#